data_AF-A0A6J4PBJ6-F1
#
_entry.id   AF-A0A6J4PBJ6-F1
#
_cell.length_a   1.000
_cell.length_b   1.000
_cell.length_c   1.000
_cell.angle_alpha   90.00
_cell.angle_beta   90.00
_cell.angle_gamma   90.00
#
_symmetry.space_group_name_H-M   'P 1'
#
loop_
_entity.id
_entity.type
_entity.pdbx_description
1 polymer ?
#
loop_
_entity_poly.entity_id
_entity_poly.type
_entity_poly.pdbx_seq_one_letter_code
_entity_poly.pdbx_strand_id
1 'polypeptide(L)' 'MAQKIHRPEEEGALAREALANSKVHVTSYHEPGTMDITRQQETFVTFMRFATRMAMVIIVLLIFLAIFNG' A
#
# COMPACT_ATOMS: atom_id res chain seq x y z
N MET A 1 -7.43 42.32 -24.72
CA MET A 1 -7.78 40.91 -24.98
C MET A 1 -6.77 40.34 -25.97
N ALA A 2 -5.74 39.64 -25.49
CA ALA A 2 -4.72 39.06 -26.35
C ALA A 2 -5.14 37.65 -26.76
N GLN A 3 -5.59 37.50 -28.01
CA GLN A 3 -5.88 36.21 -28.61
C GLN A 3 -4.56 35.49 -28.85
N LYS A 4 -4.22 34.53 -27.97
CA LYS A 4 -3.14 33.57 -28.20
C LYS A 4 -3.50 32.79 -29.47
N ILE A 5 -2.91 33.19 -30.59
CA ILE A 5 -2.92 32.42 -31.83
C ILE A 5 -2.16 31.13 -31.53
N HIS A 6 -2.90 30.02 -31.39
CA HIS A 6 -2.32 28.73 -31.09
C HIS A 6 -1.45 28.31 -32.28
N ARG A 7 -0.13 28.26 -32.09
CA ARG A 7 0.82 27.77 -33.10
C ARG A 7 0.83 26.24 -33.07
N PRO A 8 0.73 25.56 -34.22
CA PRO A 8 0.65 24.09 -34.29
C PRO A 8 1.89 23.36 -33.77
N GLU A 9 3.02 24.07 -33.62
CA GLU A 9 4.27 23.57 -33.04
C GLU A 9 4.14 23.24 -31.53
N GLU A 10 3.28 23.95 -30.79
CA GLU A 10 3.12 23.74 -29.34
C GLU A 10 2.25 22.51 -29.03
N GLU A 11 1.30 22.17 -29.91
CA GLU A 11 0.47 20.96 -29.76
C GLU A 11 1.31 19.68 -29.84
N GLY A 12 2.30 19.66 -30.74
CA GLY A 12 3.25 18.54 -30.86
C GLY A 12 4.17 18.41 -29.65
N ALA A 13 4.56 19.52 -29.03
CA ALA A 13 5.37 19.52 -27.81
C ALA A 13 4.57 19.00 -26.59
N LEU A 14 3.32 19.46 -26.43
CA LEU A 14 2.42 19.00 -25.37
C LEU A 14 2.01 17.54 -25.54
N ALA A 15 1.76 17.10 -26.77
CA ALA A 15 1.46 15.69 -27.08
C ALA A 15 2.66 14.79 -26.75
N ARG A 16 3.89 15.25 -27.03
CA ARG A 16 5.12 14.51 -26.69
C ARG A 16 5.37 14.46 -25.18
N GLU A 17 5.12 15.54 -24.45
CA GLU A 17 5.23 15.58 -22.99
C GLU A 17 4.18 14.69 -22.30
N ALA A 18 2.94 14.69 -22.82
CA ALA A 18 1.88 13.81 -22.36
C ALA A 18 2.19 12.33 -22.64
N LEU A 19 2.79 12.01 -23.80
CA LEU A 19 3.21 10.64 -24.13
C LEU A 19 4.41 10.19 -23.29
N ALA A 20 5.35 11.09 -23.02
CA ALA A 20 6.53 10.82 -22.18
C ALA A 20 6.17 10.63 -20.69
N ASN A 21 5.14 11.34 -20.20
CA ASN A 21 4.61 11.17 -18.84
C ASN A 21 3.48 10.14 -18.74
N SER A 22 2.93 9.67 -19.86
CA SER A 22 2.05 8.51 -19.89
C SER A 22 2.90 7.27 -19.63
N LYS A 23 3.18 7.02 -18.34
CA LYS A 23 3.46 5.67 -17.87
C LYS A 23 2.33 4.81 -18.40
N VAL A 24 2.58 4.14 -19.51
CA VAL A 24 1.82 2.99 -19.97
C VAL A 24 1.65 2.14 -18.72
N HIS A 25 0.43 2.08 -18.21
CA HIS A 25 0.10 1.10 -17.19
C HIS A 25 0.43 -0.23 -17.83
N VAL A 26 1.56 -0.81 -17.42
CA VAL A 26 2.00 -2.10 -17.90
C VAL A 26 0.90 -3.06 -17.45
N THR A 27 -0.01 -3.39 -18.35
CA THR A 27 -0.90 -4.53 -18.18
C THR A 27 -0.05 -5.76 -18.42
N SER A 28 0.96 -5.97 -17.57
CA SER A 28 1.59 -7.27 -17.46
C SER A 28 0.47 -8.21 -17.06
N TYR A 29 0.26 -9.24 -17.89
CA TYR A 29 -0.68 -10.30 -17.59
C TYR A 29 -0.15 -11.04 -16.38
N HIS A 30 -0.67 -10.70 -15.20
CA HIS A 30 -0.35 -11.41 -13.96
C HIS A 30 -1.33 -12.55 -13.83
N GLU A 31 -0.82 -13.79 -13.75
CA GLU A 31 -1.67 -14.94 -13.49
C GLU A 31 -2.19 -14.86 -12.04
N PRO A 32 -3.51 -14.80 -11.82
CA PRO A 32 -4.04 -14.73 -10.47
C PRO A 32 -3.60 -15.93 -9.64
N GLY A 33 -3.14 -15.69 -8.42
CA GLY A 33 -2.75 -16.75 -7.48
C GLY A 33 -1.32 -17.26 -7.62
N THR A 34 -0.55 -16.82 -8.63
CA THR A 34 0.89 -17.13 -8.75
C THR A 34 1.80 -16.07 -8.13
N MET A 35 1.20 -15.03 -7.52
CA MET A 35 1.95 -13.99 -6.81
C MET A 35 2.71 -14.62 -5.63
N ASP A 36 3.99 -14.28 -5.50
CA ASP A 36 4.77 -14.68 -4.32
C ASP A 36 4.17 -14.05 -3.06
N ILE A 37 3.75 -14.92 -2.14
CA ILE A 37 3.11 -14.54 -0.88
C ILE A 37 4.01 -14.77 0.35
N THR A 38 5.30 -15.06 0.16
CA THR A 38 6.22 -15.42 1.26
C THR A 38 6.25 -14.34 2.34
N ARG A 39 6.27 -13.06 1.94
CA ARG A 39 6.28 -11.93 2.88
C ARG A 39 4.99 -11.80 3.68
N GLN A 40 3.84 -12.07 3.05
CA GLN A 40 2.53 -12.02 3.67
C GLN A 40 2.38 -13.14 4.70
N GLN A 41 2.89 -14.35 4.39
CA GLN A 41 2.92 -15.47 5.33
C GLN A 41 3.80 -15.17 6.55
N GLU A 42 5.02 -14.66 6.34
CA GLU A 42 5.94 -14.24 7.42
C GLU A 42 5.29 -13.17 8.33
N THR A 43 4.62 -12.19 7.72
CA THR A 43 3.91 -11.13 8.44
C THR A 43 2.76 -11.70 9.26
N PHE A 44 1.97 -12.61 8.69
CA PHE A 44 0.86 -13.23 9.39
C PHE A 44 1.34 -14.03 10.62
N VAL A 45 2.38 -14.85 10.47
CA VAL A 45 2.96 -15.62 11.58
C VAL A 45 3.47 -14.68 12.66
N THR A 46 4.16 -13.60 12.28
CA THR A 46 4.67 -12.61 13.23
C THR A 46 3.54 -11.89 13.95
N PHE A 47 2.50 -11.49 13.22
CA PHE A 47 1.30 -10.86 13.78
C PHE A 47 0.60 -11.76 14.80
N MET A 48 0.37 -13.03 14.46
CA MET A 48 -0.27 -13.97 15.39
C MET A 48 0.56 -14.15 16.66
N ARG A 49 1.88 -14.29 16.54
CA ARG A 49 2.78 -14.40 17.70
C ARG A 49 2.79 -13.12 18.55
N PHE A 50 2.67 -11.94 17.93
CA PHE A 50 2.53 -10.68 18.65
C PHE A 50 1.18 -10.60 19.37
N ALA A 51 0.09 -10.89 18.67
CA ALA A 51 -1.28 -10.85 19.20
C ALA A 51 -1.44 -11.80 20.41
N THR A 52 -0.92 -13.03 20.33
CA THR A 52 -0.96 -13.97 21.46
C THR A 52 -0.19 -13.45 22.67
N ARG A 53 1.00 -12.88 22.49
CA ARG A 53 1.78 -12.30 23.60
C ARG A 53 1.06 -11.11 24.22
N MET A 54 0.48 -10.23 23.41
CA MET A 54 -0.29 -9.09 23.91
C MET A 54 -1.53 -9.53 24.69
N ALA A 55 -2.26 -10.54 24.20
CA ALA A 55 -3.41 -11.09 24.90
C ALA A 55 -3.01 -11.65 26.27
N MET A 56 -1.91 -12.42 26.34
CA MET A 56 -1.39 -12.95 27.61
C MET A 56 -1.00 -11.83 28.58
N VAL A 57 -0.34 -10.77 28.10
CA VAL A 57 0.03 -9.60 28.94
C VAL A 57 -1.22 -8.94 29.51
N ILE A 58 -2.25 -8.71 28.69
CA ILE A 58 -3.51 -8.10 29.14
C ILE A 58 -4.17 -8.97 30.21
N ILE A 59 -4.24 -10.29 30.00
CA ILE A 59 -4.80 -11.23 30.98
C ILE A 59 -4.03 -11.16 32.30
N VAL A 60 -2.69 -11.17 32.27
CA VAL A 60 -1.86 -11.06 33.48
C VAL A 60 -2.11 -9.74 34.21
N LEU A 61 -2.22 -8.62 33.48
CA LEU A 61 -2.53 -7.32 34.08
C LEU A 61 -3.93 -7.28 34.71
N LEU A 62 -4.92 -7.90 34.07
CA LEU A 62 -6.28 -7.98 34.62
C LEU A 62 -6.32 -8.85 35.88
N ILE A 63 -5.62 -9.99 35.90
CA ILE A 63 -5.50 -10.83 37.09
C ILE A 63 -4.79 -10.07 38.21
N PHE A 64 -3.71 -9.38 37.90
CA PHE A 64 -2.99 -8.55 38.88
C PHE A 64 -3.92 -7.47 39.46
N LEU A 65 -4.62 -6.72 38.61
CA LEU A 65 -5.58 -5.71 39.05
C LEU A 65 -6.67 -6.33 39.95
N ALA A 66 -7.20 -7.50 39.59
CA ALA A 66 -8.21 -8.19 40.38
C ALA A 66 -7.70 -8.66 41.75
N ILE A 67 -6.42 -9.02 41.88
CA ILE A 67 -5.85 -9.44 43.16
C ILE A 67 -5.56 -8.24 44.07
N PHE A 68 -5.07 -7.13 43.51
CA PHE A 68 -4.62 -5.98 44.30
C PHE A 68 -5.68 -4.89 44.50
N ASN A 69 -6.71 -4.85 43.65
CA ASN A 69 -7.79 -3.86 43.68
C ASN A 69 -9.20 -4.50 43.65
N GLY A 70 -9.29 -5.83 43.76
CA GLY A 70 -10.54 -6.56 43.94
C GLY A 70 -10.88 -6.80 45.41
#